data_AF-A0A964XUI6-F1
#
_entry.id   AF-A0A964XUI6-F1
#
_cell.length_a   1.000
_cell.length_b   1.000
_cell.length_c   1.000
_cell.angle_alpha   90.00
_cell.angle_beta   90.00
_cell.angle_gamma   90.00
#
_symmetry.space_group_name_H-M   'P 1'
#
loop_
_entity.id
_entity.type
_entity.pdbx_description
1 polymer ?
#
loop_
_entity_poly.entity_id
_entity_poly.type
_entity_poly.pdbx_seq_one_letter_code
_entity_poly.pdbx_strand_id
1 'polypeptide(L)'
;MAHGLIIPPMAPAPESQWDNVDQMKLSVQRAIDRWVGQVLCWGLSRWHSLTRRPVQVEGNTPRRLLVILLSEMGSVVLAQAMFDELQRAHPGAQLHVLQLRKNQSVMRLVGFVPESNLHSIDDSSLGHLLSSMWKALRDLRALQLDGVIDCELFSRISALLSYGCGARVRVGFTPHTQEGLYRGNFTNAAVPYNPYQHISLQFFGLARVMGRALSNPDELGHARPLNRWVLPQLPTALRSLPLDVNESQRFRQRLVADHPVFDRTSHRVLMYVSGGALPIRAWPEAHYIELARELLNQGCAVGLIGLPEDTPQAQR
;
A
#
# COMPACT_ATOMS: atom_id res chain seq x y z
N MET A 1 -20.50 27.94 -36.75
CA MET A 1 -19.74 27.14 -37.74
C MET A 1 -18.61 26.46 -36.98
N ALA A 2 -18.78 25.18 -36.67
CA ALA A 2 -17.82 24.41 -35.89
C ALA A 2 -16.68 23.96 -36.81
N HIS A 3 -15.49 24.53 -36.63
CA HIS A 3 -14.29 24.05 -37.30
C HIS A 3 -13.78 22.82 -36.55
N GLY A 4 -14.11 21.64 -37.05
CA GLY A 4 -13.47 20.39 -36.65
C GLY A 4 -12.03 20.39 -37.14
N LEU A 5 -11.08 20.45 -36.22
CA LEU A 5 -9.66 20.24 -36.51
C LEU A 5 -9.37 18.75 -36.32
N ILE A 6 -9.14 18.04 -37.42
CA ILE A 6 -8.61 16.67 -37.40
C ILE A 6 -7.13 16.79 -37.00
N ILE A 7 -6.79 16.31 -35.81
CA ILE A 7 -5.41 16.24 -35.32
C ILE A 7 -4.73 15.09 -36.08
N PRO A 8 -3.59 15.32 -36.77
CA PRO A 8 -2.85 14.23 -37.40
C PRO A 8 -2.31 13.26 -36.33
N PRO A 9 -2.14 11.97 -36.65
CA PRO A 9 -1.61 10.99 -35.71
C PRO A 9 -0.26 11.47 -35.19
N MET A 10 -0.15 11.58 -33.88
CA MET A 10 1.09 11.88 -33.17
C MET A 10 2.14 10.86 -33.64
N ALA A 11 3.36 11.33 -33.93
CA ALA A 11 4.49 10.44 -34.16
C ALA A 11 4.54 9.41 -33.01
N PRO A 12 4.83 8.12 -33.29
CA PRO A 12 4.84 7.11 -32.24
C PRO A 12 5.77 7.60 -31.13
N ALA A 13 5.20 7.76 -29.93
CA ALA A 13 5.98 8.03 -28.74
C ALA A 13 7.08 6.95 -28.67
N PRO A 14 8.32 7.29 -28.27
CA PRO A 14 9.33 6.28 -28.05
C PRO A 14 8.73 5.21 -27.13
N GLU A 15 8.78 3.95 -27.58
CA GLU A 15 8.24 2.79 -26.86
C GLU A 15 8.52 2.96 -25.38
N SER A 16 7.44 3.06 -24.61
CA SER A 16 7.57 3.26 -23.19
C SER A 16 8.20 1.97 -22.64
N GLN A 17 9.19 2.09 -21.77
CA GLN A 17 9.82 0.94 -21.10
C GLN A 17 8.81 0.10 -20.25
N TRP A 18 7.53 0.45 -20.29
CA TRP A 18 6.41 -0.14 -19.58
C TRP A 18 5.62 -1.15 -20.44
N ASP A 19 5.84 -1.20 -21.75
CA ASP A 19 5.03 -1.99 -22.69
C ASP A 19 5.41 -3.49 -22.76
N ASN A 20 6.39 -3.95 -21.97
CA ASN A 20 6.89 -5.34 -22.02
C ASN A 20 7.11 -5.96 -20.63
N VAL A 21 6.18 -5.76 -19.69
CA VAL A 21 6.16 -6.56 -18.46
C VAL A 21 5.06 -7.61 -18.57
N ASP A 22 5.43 -8.85 -18.87
CA ASP A 22 4.60 -10.04 -18.69
C ASP A 22 4.20 -10.15 -17.21
N GLN A 23 3.19 -9.39 -16.80
CA GLN A 23 2.74 -9.39 -15.41
C GLN A 23 2.11 -10.74 -15.07
N MET A 24 2.59 -11.36 -13.99
CA MET A 24 1.98 -12.58 -13.47
C MET A 24 0.50 -12.33 -13.15
N LYS A 25 -0.40 -13.05 -13.82
CA LYS A 25 -1.85 -12.95 -13.64
C LYS A 25 -2.21 -12.99 -12.16
N LEU A 26 -3.00 -12.02 -11.68
CA LEU A 26 -3.44 -11.91 -10.29
C LEU A 26 -4.09 -13.20 -9.75
N SER A 27 -4.80 -13.93 -10.61
CA SER A 27 -5.40 -15.23 -10.27
C SER A 27 -4.36 -16.30 -9.91
N VAL A 28 -3.23 -16.32 -10.61
CA VAL A 28 -2.10 -17.23 -10.33
C VAL A 28 -1.44 -16.85 -9.02
N GLN A 29 -1.20 -15.55 -8.77
CA GLN A 29 -0.64 -15.08 -7.50
C GLN A 29 -1.50 -15.51 -6.31
N ARG A 30 -2.82 -15.31 -6.41
CA ARG A 30 -3.79 -15.69 -5.37
C ARG A 30 -3.86 -17.20 -5.18
N ALA A 31 -3.76 -17.98 -6.25
CA ALA A 31 -3.75 -19.44 -6.17
C ALA A 31 -2.49 -19.96 -5.45
N ILE A 32 -1.32 -19.40 -5.76
CA ILE A 32 -0.06 -19.74 -5.11
C ILE A 32 -0.12 -19.37 -3.62
N ASP A 33 -0.52 -18.14 -3.28
CA ASP A 33 -0.66 -17.72 -1.88
C ASP A 33 -1.63 -18.64 -1.12
N ARG A 34 -2.76 -19.02 -1.75
CA ARG A 34 -3.73 -19.93 -1.14
C ARG A 34 -3.14 -21.32 -0.88
N TRP A 35 -2.55 -21.97 -1.87
CA TRP A 35 -2.13 -23.38 -1.71
C TRP A 35 -0.77 -23.50 -1.04
N VAL A 36 0.25 -22.94 -1.68
CA VAL A 36 1.63 -23.01 -1.20
C VAL A 36 1.78 -22.22 0.09
N GLY A 37 1.18 -21.02 0.16
CA GLY A 37 1.24 -20.20 1.35
C GLY A 37 0.60 -20.86 2.58
N GLN A 38 -0.49 -21.62 2.44
CA GLN A 38 -1.09 -22.33 3.57
C GLN A 38 -0.14 -23.39 4.14
N VAL A 39 0.48 -24.19 3.26
CA VAL A 39 1.43 -25.24 3.67
C VAL A 39 2.65 -24.62 4.35
N LEU A 40 3.21 -23.56 3.77
CA LEU A 40 4.36 -22.84 4.35
C LEU A 40 4.02 -22.21 5.70
N CYS A 41 2.87 -21.53 5.82
CA CYS A 41 2.41 -20.96 7.07
C CYS A 41 2.17 -22.03 8.14
N TRP A 42 1.61 -23.18 7.77
CA TRP A 42 1.42 -24.30 8.69
C TRP A 42 2.76 -24.84 9.20
N GLY A 43 3.70 -25.13 8.29
CA GLY A 43 5.03 -25.62 8.64
C GLY A 43 5.79 -24.63 9.54
N LEU A 44 5.72 -23.34 9.20
CA LEU A 44 6.35 -22.28 9.98
C LEU A 44 5.68 -22.09 11.35
N SER A 45 4.36 -22.28 11.45
CA SER A 45 3.65 -22.26 12.73
C SER A 45 4.09 -23.40 13.63
N ARG A 46 4.25 -24.61 13.07
CA ARG A 46 4.76 -25.76 13.81
C ARG A 46 6.20 -25.51 14.26
N TRP A 47 7.05 -25.05 13.37
CA TRP A 47 8.43 -24.68 13.70
C TRP A 47 8.48 -23.61 14.80
N HIS A 48 7.67 -22.55 14.69
CA HIS A 48 7.62 -21.49 15.69
C HIS A 48 7.16 -22.00 17.05
N SER A 49 6.14 -22.87 17.08
CA SER A 49 5.67 -23.50 18.31
C SER A 49 6.75 -24.34 19.00
N LEU A 50 7.64 -24.98 18.23
CA LEU A 50 8.73 -25.81 18.75
C LEU A 50 9.97 -24.98 19.16
N THR A 51 10.17 -23.82 18.54
CA THR A 51 11.35 -22.96 18.74
C THR A 51 11.06 -21.67 19.50
N ARG A 52 9.86 -21.56 20.09
CA ARG A 52 9.41 -20.37 20.79
C ARG A 52 10.37 -20.04 21.93
N ARG A 53 10.99 -18.87 21.84
CA ARG A 53 11.77 -18.27 22.92
C ARG A 53 10.96 -17.16 23.59
N PRO A 54 11.14 -16.90 24.89
CA PRO A 54 10.60 -15.71 25.52
C PRO A 54 11.09 -14.48 24.76
N VAL A 55 10.20 -13.52 24.54
CA VAL A 55 10.51 -12.32 23.79
C VAL A 55 11.23 -11.36 24.73
N GLN A 56 12.54 -11.21 24.57
CA GLN A 56 13.29 -10.16 25.23
C GLN A 56 13.43 -8.98 24.27
N VAL A 57 12.93 -7.81 24.65
CA VAL A 57 13.09 -6.57 23.86
C VAL A 57 14.25 -5.79 24.47
N GLU A 58 15.48 -6.20 24.14
CA GLU A 58 16.66 -5.33 24.29
C GLU A 58 16.61 -4.36 23.11
N GLY A 59 15.90 -3.25 23.31
CA GLY A 59 15.52 -2.36 22.21
C GLY A 59 16.73 -1.64 21.61
N ASN A 60 16.81 -1.59 20.28
CA ASN A 60 17.75 -0.68 19.62
C ASN A 60 17.48 0.77 20.07
N THR A 61 18.54 1.59 20.07
CA THR A 61 18.44 3.04 20.28
C THR A 61 19.09 3.75 19.08
N PRO A 62 18.30 4.33 18.15
CA PRO A 62 16.83 4.34 18.11
C PRO A 62 16.21 2.99 17.73
N ARG A 63 14.95 2.79 18.09
CA ARG A 63 14.16 1.61 17.71
C ARG A 63 14.01 1.53 16.20
N ARG A 64 14.03 0.33 15.63
CA ARG A 64 13.84 0.05 14.20
C ARG A 64 12.57 -0.76 14.01
N LEU A 65 11.58 -0.16 13.36
CA LEU A 65 10.26 -0.76 13.15
C LEU A 65 9.97 -0.94 11.67
N LEU A 66 9.43 -2.10 11.31
CA LEU A 66 9.00 -2.38 9.93
C LEU A 66 7.47 -2.32 9.82
N VAL A 67 6.98 -1.71 8.75
CA VAL A 67 5.58 -1.76 8.33
C VAL A 67 5.49 -2.48 6.99
N ILE A 68 4.72 -3.56 6.92
CA ILE A 68 4.45 -4.30 5.68
C ILE A 68 3.12 -3.83 5.11
N LEU A 69 3.17 -3.24 3.90
CA LEU A 69 2.03 -2.72 3.14
C LEU A 69 2.19 -3.16 1.67
N LEU A 70 1.86 -4.41 1.38
CA LEU A 70 1.99 -4.99 0.03
C LEU A 70 0.78 -4.63 -0.87
N SER A 71 -0.37 -4.39 -0.27
CA SER A 71 -1.66 -4.12 -0.93
C SER A 71 -1.69 -2.79 -1.71
N GLU A 72 -2.77 -2.62 -2.50
CA GLU A 72 -3.03 -1.50 -3.42
C GLU A 72 -2.80 -0.10 -2.84
N MET A 73 -2.53 0.85 -3.73
CA MET A 73 -2.17 2.26 -3.49
C MET A 73 -3.05 2.95 -2.42
N GLY A 74 -4.35 2.65 -2.37
CA GLY A 74 -5.29 3.27 -1.43
C GLY A 74 -4.99 2.99 0.05
N SER A 75 -4.43 1.82 0.38
CA SER A 75 -4.14 1.48 1.77
C SER A 75 -2.97 2.28 2.35
N VAL A 76 -2.00 2.66 1.50
CA VAL A 76 -0.84 3.47 1.89
C VAL A 76 -1.27 4.84 2.40
N VAL A 77 -2.15 5.51 1.66
CA VAL A 77 -2.65 6.85 2.04
C VAL A 77 -3.43 6.79 3.36
N LEU A 78 -4.20 5.72 3.56
CA LEU A 78 -5.00 5.50 4.76
C LEU A 78 -4.18 5.13 6.01
N ALA A 79 -2.88 4.88 5.86
CA ALA A 79 -1.97 4.52 6.94
C ALA A 79 -1.39 5.74 7.69
N GLN A 80 -1.70 6.98 7.28
CA GLN A 80 -1.12 8.19 7.89
C GLN A 80 -1.22 8.21 9.43
N ALA A 81 -2.42 7.98 9.97
CA ALA A 81 -2.64 7.99 11.42
C ALA A 81 -1.79 6.95 12.17
N MET A 82 -1.47 5.82 11.53
CA MET A 82 -0.60 4.80 12.10
C MET A 82 0.85 5.29 12.17
N PHE A 83 1.37 5.91 11.11
CA PHE A 83 2.73 6.47 11.12
C PHE A 83 2.87 7.61 12.13
N ASP A 84 1.88 8.51 12.20
CA ASP A 84 1.83 9.58 13.20
C ASP A 84 1.86 9.01 14.63
N GLU A 85 1.09 7.96 14.90
CA GLU A 85 1.06 7.30 16.21
C GLU A 85 2.38 6.59 16.55
N LEU A 86 3.02 5.93 15.58
CA LEU A 86 4.32 5.29 15.77
C LEU A 86 5.40 6.31 16.11
N GLN A 87 5.44 7.44 15.39
CA GLN A 87 6.39 8.52 15.65
C GLN A 87 6.15 9.15 17.03
N ARG A 88 4.88 9.34 17.42
CA ARG A 88 4.49 9.89 18.72
C ARG A 88 4.85 8.94 19.87
N ALA A 89 4.58 7.64 19.72
CA ALA A 89 4.82 6.63 20.76
C ALA A 89 6.30 6.23 20.86
N HIS A 90 7.07 6.36 19.77
CA HIS A 90 8.49 6.05 19.71
C HIS A 90 9.28 7.19 19.05
N PRO A 91 9.51 8.31 19.76
CA PRO A 91 10.28 9.42 19.23
C PRO A 91 11.67 8.97 18.77
N GLY A 92 12.03 9.34 17.53
CA GLY A 92 13.33 8.99 16.93
C GLY A 92 13.41 7.58 16.34
N ALA A 93 12.35 6.78 16.39
CA ALA A 93 12.35 5.45 15.76
C ALA A 93 12.63 5.53 14.25
N GLN A 94 13.45 4.61 13.77
CA GLN A 94 13.69 4.37 12.35
C GLN A 94 12.56 3.50 11.81
N LEU A 95 11.62 4.14 11.11
CA LEU A 95 10.51 3.46 10.45
C LEU A 95 10.95 2.99 9.06
N HIS A 96 10.69 1.72 8.77
CA HIS A 96 10.92 1.06 7.50
C HIS A 96 9.61 0.56 6.91
N VAL A 97 9.52 0.53 5.58
CA VAL A 97 8.30 0.12 4.88
C VAL A 97 8.65 -0.90 3.80
N LEU A 98 7.98 -2.06 3.82
CA LEU A 98 8.09 -3.10 2.79
C LEU A 98 6.82 -3.10 1.93
N GLN A 99 6.99 -2.89 0.62
CA GLN A 99 5.89 -2.80 -0.35
C GLN A 99 6.25 -3.47 -1.67
N LEU A 100 5.28 -3.60 -2.58
CA LEU A 100 5.57 -3.90 -3.98
C LEU A 100 6.25 -2.69 -4.64
N ARG A 101 7.18 -2.94 -5.58
CA ARG A 101 7.95 -1.89 -6.27
C ARG A 101 7.04 -0.81 -6.86
N LYS A 102 5.93 -1.21 -7.50
CA LYS A 102 4.95 -0.30 -8.12
C LYS A 102 4.25 0.65 -7.14
N ASN A 103 4.14 0.28 -5.86
CA ASN A 103 3.47 1.09 -4.85
C ASN A 103 4.40 2.13 -4.19
N GLN A 104 5.72 2.03 -4.40
CA GLN A 104 6.67 2.95 -3.78
C GLN A 104 6.52 4.39 -4.24
N SER A 105 6.00 4.64 -5.44
CA SER A 105 5.73 5.99 -5.95
C SER A 105 4.79 6.76 -5.03
N VAL A 106 3.73 6.11 -4.55
CA VAL A 106 2.78 6.69 -3.58
C VAL A 106 3.47 6.94 -2.25
N MET A 107 4.29 6.00 -1.78
CA MET A 107 5.01 6.17 -0.51
C MET A 107 6.01 7.33 -0.56
N ARG A 108 6.71 7.53 -1.68
CA ARG A 108 7.60 8.70 -1.89
C ARG A 108 6.83 10.02 -1.86
N LEU A 109 5.61 10.02 -2.42
CA LEU A 109 4.75 11.21 -2.45
C LEU A 109 4.23 11.57 -1.05
N VAL A 110 3.76 10.59 -0.26
CA VAL A 110 3.26 10.84 1.11
C VAL A 110 4.40 11.10 2.11
N GLY A 111 5.58 10.52 1.87
CA GLY A 111 6.80 10.84 2.62
C GLY A 111 6.79 10.40 4.08
N PHE A 112 6.10 9.31 4.44
CA PHE A 112 6.08 8.84 5.85
C PHE A 112 7.44 8.36 6.35
N VAL A 113 8.30 7.88 5.45
CA VAL A 113 9.66 7.41 5.75
C VAL A 113 10.63 7.88 4.65
N PRO A 114 11.93 8.04 4.95
CA PRO A 114 12.93 8.38 3.93
C PRO A 114 13.09 7.24 2.91
N GLU A 115 13.52 7.58 1.69
CA GLU A 115 13.68 6.58 0.60
C GLU A 115 14.63 5.43 0.96
N SER A 116 15.67 5.70 1.75
CA SER A 116 16.61 4.68 2.25
C SER A 116 15.95 3.59 3.09
N ASN A 117 14.75 3.87 3.61
CA ASN A 117 13.99 2.97 4.46
C ASN A 117 12.84 2.28 3.71
N LEU A 118 12.75 2.48 2.40
CA LEU A 118 11.80 1.80 1.52
C LEU A 118 12.39 0.51 0.97
N HIS A 119 11.75 -0.60 1.28
CA HIS A 119 12.09 -1.92 0.80
C HIS A 119 11.04 -2.37 -0.22
N SER A 120 11.48 -2.89 -1.37
CA SER A 120 10.57 -3.34 -2.43
C SER A 120 10.65 -4.82 -2.69
N ILE A 121 9.51 -5.42 -2.99
CA ILE A 121 9.39 -6.72 -3.64
C ILE A 121 8.93 -6.50 -5.09
N ASP A 122 9.50 -7.26 -6.01
CA ASP A 122 9.25 -7.17 -7.45
C ASP A 122 8.33 -8.31 -7.90
N ASP A 123 7.08 -8.00 -8.25
CA ASP A 123 6.06 -8.97 -8.67
C ASP A 123 5.94 -9.12 -10.20
N SER A 124 6.91 -8.61 -10.96
CA SER A 124 6.94 -8.74 -12.43
C SER A 124 6.94 -10.20 -12.89
N SER A 125 7.72 -11.07 -12.23
CA SER A 125 7.73 -12.51 -12.48
C SER A 125 7.92 -13.31 -11.18
N LEU A 126 7.62 -14.61 -11.18
CA LEU A 126 7.82 -15.45 -10.01
C LEU A 126 9.30 -15.52 -9.57
N GLY A 127 10.24 -15.54 -10.53
CA GLY A 127 11.68 -15.53 -10.23
C GLY A 127 12.15 -14.21 -9.61
N HIS A 128 11.67 -13.08 -10.14
CA HIS A 128 11.94 -11.76 -9.55
C HIS A 128 11.28 -11.62 -8.18
N LEU A 129 10.09 -12.17 -7.99
CA LEU A 129 9.39 -12.18 -6.71
C LEU A 129 10.20 -12.92 -5.65
N LEU A 130 10.58 -14.16 -5.92
CA LEU A 130 11.33 -14.98 -4.96
C LEU A 130 12.71 -14.39 -4.65
N SER A 131 13.45 -13.94 -5.66
CA SER A 131 14.78 -13.35 -5.47
C SER A 131 14.73 -12.01 -4.73
N SER A 132 13.75 -11.15 -5.05
CA SER A 132 13.56 -9.87 -4.36
C SER A 132 13.06 -10.05 -2.93
N MET A 133 12.16 -11.01 -2.67
CA MET A 133 11.75 -11.39 -1.32
C MET A 133 12.94 -11.87 -0.49
N TRP A 134 13.79 -12.74 -1.05
CA TRP A 134 14.98 -13.22 -0.36
C TRP A 134 15.95 -12.09 -0.03
N LYS A 135 16.23 -11.21 -1.00
CA LYS A 135 17.08 -10.03 -0.80
C LYS A 135 16.52 -9.11 0.28
N ALA A 136 15.23 -8.78 0.20
CA ALA A 136 14.55 -7.95 1.19
C ALA A 136 14.63 -8.58 2.59
N LEU A 137 14.39 -9.88 2.73
CA LEU A 137 14.50 -10.57 4.02
C LEU A 137 15.91 -10.54 4.59
N ARG A 138 16.94 -10.74 3.76
CA ARG A 138 18.34 -10.65 4.18
C ARG A 138 18.68 -9.25 4.67
N ASP A 139 18.28 -8.23 3.92
CA ASP A 139 18.55 -6.83 4.25
C ASP A 139 17.80 -6.41 5.52
N LEU A 140 16.52 -6.78 5.65
CA LEU A 140 15.70 -6.53 6.84
C LEU A 140 16.23 -7.25 8.09
N ARG A 141 16.75 -8.48 7.95
CA ARG A 141 17.38 -9.20 9.08
C ARG A 141 18.64 -8.50 9.56
N ALA A 142 19.43 -7.93 8.65
CA ALA A 142 20.63 -7.18 9.01
C ALA A 142 20.32 -5.91 9.80
N LEU A 143 19.11 -5.35 9.65
CA LEU A 143 18.66 -4.19 10.45
C LEU A 143 18.37 -4.54 11.92
N GLN A 144 18.22 -5.83 12.28
CA GLN A 144 17.89 -6.25 13.65
C GLN A 144 16.63 -5.56 14.19
N LEU A 145 15.52 -5.63 13.44
CA LEU A 145 14.26 -4.97 13.76
C LEU A 145 13.73 -5.32 15.16
N ASP A 146 13.27 -4.31 15.89
CA ASP A 146 12.62 -4.48 17.19
C ASP A 146 11.20 -5.05 17.02
N GLY A 147 10.50 -4.53 16.01
CA GLY A 147 9.11 -4.88 15.75
C GLY A 147 8.74 -4.78 14.27
N VAL A 148 7.73 -5.56 13.89
CA VAL A 148 7.07 -5.49 12.57
C VAL A 148 5.55 -5.39 12.74
N ILE A 149 4.93 -4.55 11.93
CA ILE A 149 3.49 -4.44 11.77
C ILE A 149 3.13 -4.97 10.39
N ASP A 150 2.39 -6.06 10.35
CA ASP A 150 1.82 -6.64 9.15
C ASP A 150 0.42 -6.09 8.92
N CYS A 151 0.30 -5.13 8.00
CA CYS A 151 -0.96 -4.45 7.69
C CYS A 151 -1.81 -5.19 6.65
N GLU A 152 -1.28 -6.25 6.04
CA GLU A 152 -2.07 -7.08 5.15
C GLU A 152 -3.14 -7.80 5.96
N LEU A 153 -4.33 -8.02 5.38
CA LEU A 153 -5.41 -8.70 6.07
C LEU A 153 -5.20 -10.22 6.07
N PHE A 154 -5.11 -10.81 4.88
CA PHE A 154 -5.15 -12.28 4.71
C PHE A 154 -4.10 -12.82 3.73
N SER A 155 -3.10 -12.02 3.39
CA SER A 155 -1.96 -12.48 2.58
C SER A 155 -1.06 -13.39 3.43
N ARG A 156 -0.74 -14.58 2.91
CA ARG A 156 0.21 -15.49 3.57
C ARG A 156 1.64 -15.08 3.27
N ILE A 157 1.91 -14.57 2.08
CA ILE A 157 3.23 -14.03 1.71
C ILE A 157 3.68 -12.95 2.70
N SER A 158 2.83 -11.98 3.04
CA SER A 158 3.15 -10.96 4.06
C SER A 158 3.38 -11.56 5.44
N ALA A 159 2.60 -12.56 5.85
CA ALA A 159 2.82 -13.27 7.11
C ALA A 159 4.21 -13.94 7.15
N LEU A 160 4.58 -14.63 6.07
CA LEU A 160 5.90 -15.26 5.94
C LEU A 160 7.02 -14.22 5.96
N LEU A 161 6.82 -13.04 5.34
CA LEU A 161 7.77 -11.93 5.37
C LEU A 161 7.89 -11.31 6.77
N SER A 162 6.77 -11.14 7.47
CA SER A 162 6.69 -10.66 8.85
C SER A 162 7.47 -11.56 9.80
N TYR A 163 7.32 -12.87 9.70
CA TYR A 163 8.16 -13.81 10.45
C TYR A 163 9.62 -13.81 9.95
N GLY A 164 9.79 -13.84 8.64
CA GLY A 164 11.07 -13.96 7.97
C GLY A 164 12.01 -12.80 8.25
N CYS A 165 11.51 -11.59 8.48
CA CYS A 165 12.33 -10.40 8.76
C CYS A 165 13.08 -10.47 10.10
N GLY A 166 12.73 -11.42 10.98
CA GLY A 166 13.44 -11.67 12.23
C GLY A 166 13.05 -10.74 13.39
N ALA A 167 12.04 -9.87 13.20
CA ALA A 167 11.55 -8.99 14.25
C ALA A 167 11.02 -9.78 15.46
N ARG A 168 11.36 -9.33 16.68
CA ARG A 168 11.00 -10.02 17.93
C ARG A 168 9.52 -9.80 18.27
N VAL A 169 9.01 -8.60 18.07
CA VAL A 169 7.59 -8.25 18.17
C VAL A 169 6.94 -8.28 16.78
N ARG A 170 5.86 -9.04 16.63
CA ARG A 170 5.13 -9.20 15.37
C ARG A 170 3.66 -8.89 15.63
N VAL A 171 3.25 -7.70 15.21
CA VAL A 171 1.87 -7.21 15.29
C VAL A 171 1.19 -7.46 13.94
N GLY A 172 -0.06 -7.91 13.96
CA GLY A 172 -0.81 -8.11 12.72
C GLY A 172 -2.22 -8.64 12.98
N PHE A 173 -3.01 -8.71 11.91
CA PHE A 173 -4.40 -9.14 12.01
C PHE A 173 -4.55 -10.65 12.21
N THR A 174 -5.55 -11.03 13.00
CA THR A 174 -6.06 -12.40 13.11
C THR A 174 -7.52 -12.44 12.65
N PRO A 175 -7.93 -13.49 11.91
CA PRO A 175 -9.25 -13.55 11.28
C PRO A 175 -10.43 -13.69 12.24
N HIS A 176 -10.22 -13.93 13.55
CA HIS A 176 -11.25 -14.13 14.58
C HIS A 176 -12.58 -14.71 14.06
N THR A 177 -12.69 -16.05 14.08
CA THR A 177 -13.82 -16.85 13.58
C THR A 177 -14.13 -16.75 12.07
N GLN A 178 -13.39 -15.97 11.27
CA GLN A 178 -13.53 -15.95 9.81
C GLN A 178 -12.76 -17.13 9.17
N GLU A 179 -13.50 -18.05 8.56
CA GLU A 179 -12.95 -19.27 7.94
C GLU A 179 -12.16 -19.00 6.65
N GLY A 180 -11.22 -19.88 6.30
CA GLY A 180 -10.45 -19.80 5.04
C GLY A 180 -9.33 -18.76 5.01
N LEU A 181 -9.17 -17.97 6.08
CA LEU A 181 -8.22 -16.85 6.17
C LEU A 181 -6.97 -17.17 6.99
N TYR A 182 -6.68 -18.46 7.18
CA TYR A 182 -5.50 -18.91 7.90
C TYR A 182 -4.20 -18.43 7.22
N ARG A 183 -3.36 -17.74 7.98
CA ARG A 183 -2.08 -17.18 7.53
C ARG A 183 -0.91 -17.51 8.46
N GLY A 184 -1.05 -18.55 9.28
CA GLY A 184 -0.06 -18.94 10.29
C GLY A 184 -0.42 -18.50 11.71
N ASN A 185 0.29 -19.06 12.69
CA ASN A 185 0.16 -18.79 14.12
C ASN A 185 1.52 -18.41 14.72
N PHE A 186 2.13 -17.37 14.17
CA PHE A 186 3.44 -16.88 14.59
C PHE A 186 3.49 -15.35 14.78
N THR A 187 2.34 -14.68 14.66
CA THR A 187 2.12 -13.31 15.15
C THR A 187 1.93 -13.36 16.66
N ASN A 188 2.81 -12.72 17.43
CA ASN A 188 2.78 -12.77 18.90
C ASN A 188 2.02 -11.60 19.55
N ALA A 189 1.69 -10.57 18.77
CA ALA A 189 0.82 -9.47 19.16
C ALA A 189 -0.39 -9.37 18.18
N ALA A 190 -1.26 -10.38 18.22
CA ALA A 190 -2.37 -10.51 17.29
C ALA A 190 -3.54 -9.55 17.61
N VAL A 191 -4.14 -8.99 16.56
CA VAL A 191 -5.29 -8.08 16.64
C VAL A 191 -6.45 -8.61 15.82
N PRO A 192 -7.65 -8.88 16.39
CA PRO A 192 -8.80 -9.28 15.62
C PRO A 192 -9.16 -8.25 14.53
N TYR A 193 -9.28 -8.69 13.28
CA TYR A 193 -9.76 -7.84 12.20
C TYR A 193 -11.27 -7.55 12.36
N ASN A 194 -11.66 -6.29 12.27
CA ASN A 194 -13.05 -5.85 12.38
C ASN A 194 -13.55 -5.27 11.04
N PRO A 195 -14.37 -6.00 10.26
CA PRO A 195 -14.85 -5.51 8.96
C PRO A 195 -15.82 -4.32 9.07
N TYR A 196 -16.33 -4.01 10.26
CA TYR A 196 -17.22 -2.88 10.51
C TYR A 196 -16.49 -1.58 10.89
N GLN A 197 -15.15 -1.61 10.93
CA GLN A 197 -14.34 -0.43 11.22
C GLN A 197 -13.52 0.00 10.00
N HIS A 198 -13.47 1.32 9.79
CA HIS A 198 -12.64 1.90 8.75
C HIS A 198 -11.17 1.47 8.90
N ILE A 199 -10.51 1.15 7.80
CA ILE A 199 -9.16 0.53 7.85
C ILE A 199 -8.12 1.43 8.52
N SER A 200 -8.21 2.76 8.36
CA SER A 200 -7.32 3.71 9.06
C SER A 200 -7.37 3.58 10.58
N LEU A 201 -8.56 3.33 11.14
CA LEU A 201 -8.73 3.10 12.59
C LEU A 201 -8.05 1.79 13.01
N GLN A 202 -8.16 0.76 12.17
CA GLN A 202 -7.54 -0.53 12.44
C GLN A 202 -6.01 -0.45 12.36
N PHE A 203 -5.45 0.24 11.35
CA PHE A 203 -4.01 0.51 11.26
C PHE A 203 -3.50 1.32 12.45
N PHE A 204 -4.20 2.38 12.85
CA PHE A 204 -3.90 3.11 14.08
C PHE A 204 -3.91 2.18 15.31
N GLY A 205 -4.89 1.28 15.39
CA GLY A 205 -4.95 0.23 16.41
C GLY A 205 -3.70 -0.66 16.44
N LEU A 206 -3.18 -1.08 15.28
CA LEU A 206 -1.94 -1.85 15.19
C LEU A 206 -0.73 -1.08 15.76
N ALA A 207 -0.62 0.23 15.47
CA ALA A 207 0.45 1.06 16.04
C ALA A 207 0.39 1.12 17.59
N ARG A 208 -0.81 1.27 18.16
CA ARG A 208 -0.96 1.24 19.64
C ARG A 208 -0.57 -0.11 20.23
N VAL A 209 -0.96 -1.20 19.56
CA VAL A 209 -0.56 -2.55 19.97
C VAL A 209 0.95 -2.72 19.89
N MET A 210 1.62 -2.19 18.87
CA MET A 210 3.09 -2.18 18.77
C MET A 210 3.72 -1.47 19.98
N GLY A 211 3.25 -0.27 20.32
CA GLY A 211 3.76 0.46 21.49
C GLY A 211 3.62 -0.30 22.80
N ARG A 212 2.45 -0.93 23.03
CA ARG A 212 2.21 -1.78 24.20
C ARG A 212 3.10 -3.01 24.21
N ALA A 213 3.18 -3.71 23.08
CA ALA A 213 3.92 -4.95 22.91
C ALA A 213 5.43 -4.76 23.15
N LEU A 214 6.00 -3.65 22.68
CA LEU A 214 7.41 -3.33 22.92
C LEU A 214 7.68 -2.88 24.36
N SER A 215 6.67 -2.37 25.07
CA SER A 215 6.82 -1.93 26.47
C SER A 215 6.54 -3.04 27.48
N ASN A 216 5.74 -4.04 27.10
CA ASN A 216 5.31 -5.15 27.96
C ASN A 216 5.45 -6.48 27.21
N PRO A 217 6.68 -6.90 26.86
CA PRO A 217 6.89 -8.09 26.04
C PRO A 217 6.44 -9.40 26.72
N ASP A 218 6.35 -9.42 28.05
CA ASP A 218 5.84 -10.57 28.82
C ASP A 218 4.35 -10.87 28.53
N GLU A 219 3.59 -9.88 28.07
CA GLU A 219 2.18 -10.09 27.69
C GLU A 219 2.03 -10.82 26.33
N LEU A 220 3.11 -10.99 25.56
CA LEU A 220 3.05 -11.53 24.20
C LEU A 220 2.68 -13.01 24.16
N GLY A 221 1.70 -13.33 23.30
CA GLY A 221 1.19 -14.70 23.12
C GLY A 221 0.34 -15.24 24.28
N HIS A 222 0.03 -14.43 25.29
CA HIS A 222 -1.00 -14.73 26.30
C HIS A 222 -2.33 -14.14 25.80
N ALA A 223 -3.15 -14.97 25.12
CA ALA A 223 -4.33 -14.54 24.38
C ALA A 223 -5.29 -13.63 25.17
N ARG A 224 -5.18 -12.32 24.93
CA ARG A 224 -6.17 -11.28 25.24
C ARG A 224 -6.24 -10.42 23.98
N PRO A 225 -7.41 -9.92 23.54
CA PRO A 225 -7.41 -8.91 22.49
C PRO A 225 -6.58 -7.73 22.99
N LEU A 226 -5.43 -7.50 22.35
CA LEU A 226 -4.53 -6.42 22.73
C LEU A 226 -5.15 -5.05 22.41
N ASN A 227 -6.17 -5.02 21.56
CA ASN A 227 -6.92 -3.85 21.13
C ASN A 227 -8.17 -3.53 21.97
N ARG A 228 -8.20 -3.87 23.26
CA ARG A 228 -9.36 -3.67 24.13
C ARG A 228 -9.49 -2.20 24.59
N TRP A 229 -9.67 -1.29 23.64
CA TRP A 229 -9.76 0.14 23.87
C TRP A 229 -10.66 0.83 22.84
N VAL A 230 -11.23 1.96 23.25
CA VAL A 230 -11.96 2.85 22.34
C VAL A 230 -10.95 3.55 21.44
N LEU A 231 -11.10 3.34 20.13
CA LEU A 231 -10.30 4.05 19.14
C LEU A 231 -10.83 5.50 19.05
N PRO A 232 -9.93 6.49 18.96
CA PRO A 232 -10.35 7.88 18.80
C PRO A 232 -11.02 8.08 17.45
N GLN A 233 -11.76 9.17 17.30
CA GLN A 233 -12.11 9.66 15.97
C GLN A 233 -10.82 10.17 15.31
N LEU A 234 -10.52 9.64 14.13
CA LEU A 234 -9.41 10.14 13.33
C LEU A 234 -9.87 11.37 12.54
N PRO A 235 -8.96 12.33 12.28
CA PRO A 235 -9.24 13.40 11.34
C PRO A 235 -9.71 12.82 10.00
N THR A 236 -10.77 13.38 9.44
CA THR A 236 -11.30 12.97 8.14
C THR A 236 -10.38 13.41 6.99
N ALA A 237 -9.61 14.48 7.22
CA ALA A 237 -8.69 15.02 6.23
C ALA A 237 -7.31 14.37 6.32
N LEU A 238 -6.80 13.94 5.17
CA LEU A 238 -5.41 13.56 4.99
C LEU A 238 -4.51 14.80 5.06
N ARG A 239 -3.25 14.60 5.44
CA ARG A 239 -2.25 15.68 5.41
C ARG A 239 -2.09 16.17 3.97
N SER A 240 -2.00 17.48 3.80
CA SER A 240 -1.61 18.06 2.52
C SER A 240 -0.26 17.50 2.09
N LEU A 241 -0.19 16.97 0.88
CA LEU A 241 1.08 16.52 0.32
C LEU A 241 2.02 17.73 0.21
N PRO A 242 3.28 17.61 0.65
CA PRO A 242 4.27 18.66 0.46
C PRO A 242 4.66 18.70 -1.02
N LEU A 243 3.84 19.38 -1.83
CA LEU A 243 4.13 19.58 -3.24
C LEU A 243 5.20 20.66 -3.37
N ASP A 244 6.34 20.33 -3.98
CA ASP A 244 7.36 21.32 -4.27
C ASP A 244 6.80 22.36 -5.25
N VAL A 245 7.02 23.64 -4.93
CA VAL A 245 6.46 24.76 -5.70
C VAL A 245 7.06 24.79 -7.10
N ASN A 246 8.36 24.49 -7.24
CA ASN A 246 9.03 24.48 -8.53
C ASN A 246 8.57 23.30 -9.38
N GLU A 247 8.44 22.10 -8.80
CA GLU A 247 7.89 20.93 -9.49
C GLU A 247 6.45 21.18 -9.95
N SER A 248 5.63 21.78 -9.09
CA SER A 248 4.25 22.14 -9.41
C SER A 248 4.17 23.16 -10.56
N GLN A 249 5.05 24.16 -10.56
CA GLN A 249 5.14 25.15 -11.64
C GLN A 249 5.62 24.52 -12.95
N ARG A 250 6.65 23.67 -12.92
CA ARG A 250 7.14 22.93 -14.10
C ARG A 250 6.06 22.02 -14.67
N PHE A 251 5.35 21.29 -13.81
CA PHE A 251 4.23 20.46 -14.23
C PHE A 251 3.12 21.30 -14.88
N ARG A 252 2.77 22.45 -14.28
CA ARG A 252 1.77 23.37 -14.84
C ARG A 252 2.18 23.92 -16.20
N GLN A 253 3.44 24.31 -16.37
CA GLN A 253 3.98 24.80 -17.65
C GLN A 253 3.88 23.72 -18.73
N ARG A 254 4.30 22.49 -18.40
CA ARG A 254 4.19 21.35 -19.32
C ARG A 254 2.73 21.04 -19.67
N LEU A 255 1.84 20.99 -18.67
CA LEU A 255 0.41 20.74 -18.88
C LEU A 255 -0.20 21.76 -19.84
N VAL A 256 0.11 23.05 -19.67
CA VAL A 256 -0.40 24.12 -20.55
C VAL A 256 0.22 24.05 -21.95
N ALA A 257 1.52 23.72 -22.06
CA ALA A 257 2.19 23.56 -23.34
C ALA A 257 1.60 22.40 -24.16
N ASP A 258 1.40 21.25 -23.52
CA ASP A 258 0.86 20.04 -24.16
C ASP A 258 -0.66 20.15 -24.39
N HIS A 259 -1.36 20.84 -23.48
CA HIS A 259 -2.82 20.97 -23.47
C HIS A 259 -3.27 22.40 -23.15
N PRO A 260 -3.25 23.32 -24.13
CA PRO A 260 -3.60 24.73 -23.95
C PRO A 260 -5.01 24.99 -23.40
N VAL A 261 -5.93 24.01 -23.55
CA VAL A 261 -7.28 24.06 -22.99
C VAL A 261 -7.28 24.28 -21.46
N PHE A 262 -6.25 23.82 -20.75
CA PHE A 262 -6.12 24.01 -19.31
C PHE A 262 -5.62 25.41 -18.91
N ASP A 263 -5.15 26.24 -19.85
CA ASP A 263 -4.66 27.59 -19.55
C ASP A 263 -5.79 28.58 -19.25
N ARG A 264 -6.92 28.42 -19.96
CA ARG A 264 -7.95 29.47 -20.09
C ARG A 264 -9.18 29.30 -19.23
N THR A 265 -9.39 28.14 -18.60
CA THR A 265 -10.62 27.85 -17.84
C THR A 265 -10.39 27.98 -16.34
N SER A 266 -11.33 28.64 -15.65
CA SER A 266 -11.38 28.69 -14.18
C SER A 266 -11.78 27.35 -13.55
N HIS A 267 -12.41 26.46 -14.32
CA HIS A 267 -12.86 25.15 -13.87
C HIS A 267 -12.21 24.03 -14.67
N ARG A 268 -11.30 23.30 -14.00
CA ARG A 268 -10.59 22.13 -14.53
C ARG A 268 -11.15 20.89 -13.83
N VAL A 269 -11.59 19.92 -14.61
CA VAL A 269 -12.16 18.67 -14.10
C VAL A 269 -11.28 17.52 -14.57
N LEU A 270 -10.84 16.68 -13.63
CA LEU A 270 -10.13 15.44 -13.93
C LEU A 270 -11.06 14.26 -13.67
N MET A 271 -11.17 13.37 -14.65
CA MET A 271 -12.05 12.21 -14.62
C MET A 271 -11.22 10.94 -14.65
N TYR A 272 -11.38 10.09 -13.64
CA TYR A 272 -10.80 8.74 -13.61
C TYR A 272 -11.83 7.76 -14.17
N VAL A 273 -11.67 7.37 -15.43
CA VAL A 273 -12.71 6.63 -16.19
C VAL A 273 -12.66 5.11 -15.99
N SER A 274 -11.62 4.61 -15.36
CA SER A 274 -11.37 3.17 -15.19
C SER A 274 -11.95 2.60 -13.89
N GLY A 275 -12.37 1.34 -13.94
CA GLY A 275 -12.70 0.53 -12.74
C GLY A 275 -11.48 -0.17 -12.15
N GLY A 276 -10.30 0.03 -12.75
CA GLY A 276 -9.08 -0.71 -12.45
C GLY A 276 -9.27 -2.22 -12.65
N ALA A 277 -8.72 -3.02 -11.73
CA ALA A 277 -8.80 -4.49 -11.79
C ALA A 277 -10.22 -5.07 -11.67
N LEU A 278 -11.23 -4.25 -11.33
CA LEU A 278 -12.61 -4.67 -11.18
C LEU A 278 -13.52 -3.80 -12.06
N PRO A 279 -13.74 -4.19 -13.33
CA PRO A 279 -14.55 -3.42 -14.29
C PRO A 279 -15.97 -3.10 -13.79
N ILE A 280 -16.53 -3.93 -12.92
CA ILE A 280 -17.84 -3.68 -12.28
C ILE A 280 -17.89 -2.41 -11.42
N ARG A 281 -16.74 -1.87 -11.01
CA ARG A 281 -16.63 -0.60 -10.30
C ARG A 281 -16.64 0.61 -11.24
N ALA A 282 -16.44 0.40 -12.54
CA ALA A 282 -16.47 1.47 -13.51
C ALA A 282 -17.92 1.90 -13.79
N TRP A 283 -18.14 3.20 -13.94
CA TRP A 283 -19.37 3.70 -14.51
C TRP A 283 -19.41 3.39 -16.02
N PRO A 284 -20.58 3.07 -16.60
CA PRO A 284 -20.69 2.85 -18.05
C PRO A 284 -20.10 4.01 -18.86
N GLU A 285 -19.34 3.67 -19.90
CA GLU A 285 -18.58 4.61 -20.74
C GLU A 285 -19.48 5.72 -21.32
N ALA A 286 -20.69 5.36 -21.77
CA ALA A 286 -21.66 6.30 -22.32
C ALA A 286 -21.97 7.46 -21.36
N HIS A 287 -21.99 7.21 -20.05
CA HIS A 287 -22.28 8.25 -19.09
C HIS A 287 -21.07 9.16 -18.79
N TYR A 288 -19.84 8.63 -18.81
CA TYR A 288 -18.64 9.46 -18.77
C TYR A 288 -18.59 10.41 -19.97
N ILE A 289 -18.95 9.92 -21.16
CA ILE A 289 -19.04 10.73 -22.38
C ILE A 289 -20.10 11.81 -22.26
N GLU A 290 -21.30 11.46 -21.78
CA GLU A 290 -22.40 12.41 -21.55
C GLU A 290 -21.99 13.51 -20.57
N LEU A 291 -21.40 13.12 -19.43
CA LEU A 291 -20.91 14.06 -18.42
C LEU A 291 -19.80 14.97 -18.96
N ALA A 292 -18.83 14.41 -19.70
CA ALA A 292 -17.75 15.19 -20.28
C ALA A 292 -18.27 16.22 -21.29
N ARG A 293 -19.24 15.83 -22.14
CA ARG A 293 -19.88 16.77 -23.09
C ARG A 293 -20.58 17.91 -22.37
N GLU A 294 -21.32 17.62 -21.31
CA GLU A 294 -22.03 18.64 -20.56
C GLU A 294 -21.07 19.60 -19.84
N LEU A 295 -19.99 19.08 -19.24
CA LEU A 295 -18.95 19.91 -18.63
C LEU A 295 -18.24 20.81 -19.64
N LEU A 296 -17.98 20.31 -20.86
CA LEU A 296 -17.41 21.10 -21.94
C LEU A 296 -18.38 22.19 -22.42
N ASN A 297 -19.68 21.89 -22.53
CA ASN A 297 -20.71 22.89 -22.87
C ASN A 297 -20.80 24.01 -21.82
N GLN A 298 -20.53 23.69 -20.55
CA GLN A 298 -20.45 24.66 -19.45
C GLN A 298 -19.11 25.41 -19.40
N GLY A 299 -18.19 25.17 -20.34
CA GLY A 299 -16.91 25.87 -20.44
C GLY A 299 -15.81 25.32 -19.51
N CYS A 300 -15.98 24.12 -18.94
CA CYS A 300 -14.91 23.47 -18.18
C CYS A 300 -13.82 22.92 -19.11
N ALA A 301 -12.58 22.85 -18.62
CA ALA A 301 -11.57 21.99 -19.24
C ALA A 301 -11.61 20.61 -18.60
N VAL A 302 -11.83 19.56 -19.39
CA VAL A 302 -11.92 18.18 -18.92
C VAL A 302 -10.66 17.41 -19.31
N GLY A 303 -10.06 16.72 -18.34
CA GLY A 303 -8.93 15.82 -18.54
C GLY A 303 -9.26 14.41 -18.06
N LEU A 304 -8.85 13.41 -18.83
CA LEU A 304 -8.96 12.02 -18.42
C LEU A 304 -7.65 11.59 -17.75
N ILE A 305 -7.75 10.94 -16.60
CA ILE A 305 -6.61 10.39 -15.85
C ILE A 305 -6.81 8.88 -15.65
N GLY A 306 -5.71 8.13 -15.58
CA GLY A 306 -5.75 6.68 -15.48
C GLY A 306 -4.36 6.08 -15.51
N LEU A 307 -4.31 4.75 -15.47
CA LEU A 307 -3.10 3.98 -15.70
C LEU A 307 -2.83 3.85 -17.21
N PRO A 308 -1.60 3.49 -17.64
CA PRO A 308 -1.29 3.30 -19.05
C PRO A 308 -2.24 2.35 -19.78
N GLU A 309 -2.67 1.27 -19.12
CA GLU A 309 -3.66 0.33 -19.67
C GLU A 309 -5.05 0.92 -19.93
N ASP A 310 -5.38 2.07 -19.33
CA ASP A 310 -6.66 2.75 -19.51
C ASP A 310 -6.70 3.64 -20.78
N THR A 311 -5.55 3.81 -21.45
CA THR A 311 -5.41 4.65 -22.65
C THR A 311 -6.44 4.32 -23.75
N PRO A 312 -6.70 3.05 -24.10
CA PRO A 312 -7.69 2.73 -25.13
C PRO A 312 -9.11 3.14 -24.75
N GLN A 313 -9.46 3.11 -23.45
CA GLN A 313 -10.76 3.57 -22.98
C GLN A 313 -10.84 5.10 -23.02
N ALA A 314 -9.77 5.79 -22.67
CA ALA A 314 -9.72 7.26 -22.71
C ALA A 314 -9.74 7.84 -24.14
N GLN A 315 -9.38 7.04 -25.15
CA GLN A 315 -9.40 7.45 -26.56
C GLN A 315 -10.75 7.29 -27.26
N ARG A 316 -11.68 6.50 -26.70
CA ARG A 316 -13.03 6.31 -27.24
C ARG A 316 -13.98 7.42 -26.78
#